data_AF-A0A4P9YNH0-F1
#
_entry.id   AF-A0A4P9YNH0-F1
#
_cell.length_a   1.000
_cell.length_b   1.000
_cell.length_c   1.000
_cell.angle_alpha   90.00
_cell.angle_beta   90.00
_cell.angle_gamma   90.00
#
_symmetry.space_group_name_H-M   'P 1'
#
loop_
_entity.id
_entity.type
_entity.pdbx_description
1 polymer ?
#
loop_
_entity_poly.entity_id
_entity_poly.type
_entity_poly.pdbx_seq_one_letter_code
_entity_poly.pdbx_strand_id
1 'polypeptide(L)' 'VSLLRSLIKHKYLNVEIGSVDGFQGREKEAVIISLVRSNDHNDIGFLSETRRTNVAITRAKRHVCIIGNSETLT' A
#
# COMPACT_ATOMS: atom_id res chain seq x y z
N VAL A 1 -4.56 0.90 -7.56
CA VAL A 1 -5.22 2.17 -7.13
C VAL A 1 -6.67 2.26 -7.61
N SER A 2 -6.95 2.08 -8.91
CA SER A 2 -8.30 2.16 -9.49
C SER A 2 -9.31 1.22 -8.82
N LEU A 3 -8.94 -0.05 -8.61
CA LEU A 3 -9.79 -1.05 -7.96
C LEU A 3 -10.24 -0.62 -6.56
N LEU A 4 -9.30 -0.26 -5.68
CA LEU A 4 -9.62 0.22 -4.34
C LEU A 4 -10.55 1.45 -4.38
N ARG A 5 -10.28 2.41 -5.27
CA ARG A 5 -11.15 3.58 -5.44
C ARG A 5 -12.58 3.18 -5.84
N SER A 6 -12.74 2.25 -6.78
CA SER A 6 -14.06 1.79 -7.20
C SER A 6 -14.84 1.09 -6.08
N LEU A 7 -14.15 0.35 -5.22
CA LEU A 7 -14.79 -0.45 -4.17
C LEU A 7 -15.18 0.37 -2.94
N ILE A 8 -14.32 1.30 -2.51
CA ILE A 8 -14.47 1.92 -1.17
C ILE A 8 -14.83 3.40 -1.20
N LYS A 9 -14.60 4.11 -2.30
CA LYS A 9 -14.78 5.58 -2.34
C LYS A 9 -16.23 6.01 -2.10
N HIS A 10 -17.21 5.22 -2.53
CA HIS A 10 -18.63 5.51 -2.30
C HIS A 10 -19.03 5.38 -0.81
N LYS A 11 -18.39 4.48 -0.07
CA LYS A 11 -18.69 4.22 1.34
C LYS A 11 -17.86 5.08 2.29
N TYR A 12 -16.63 5.42 1.91
CA TYR A 12 -15.67 6.15 2.73
C TYR A 12 -15.11 7.36 1.97
N LEU A 13 -15.90 8.44 1.90
CA LEU A 13 -15.60 9.64 1.11
C LEU A 13 -14.31 10.37 1.55
N ASN A 14 -13.96 10.28 2.84
CA ASN A 14 -12.81 10.97 3.43
C ASN A 14 -11.51 10.14 3.39
N VAL A 15 -11.56 8.91 2.85
CA VAL A 15 -10.37 8.07 2.71
C VAL A 15 -9.61 8.45 1.45
N GLU A 16 -8.38 8.90 1.63
CA GLU A 16 -7.47 9.15 0.51
C GLU A 16 -6.87 7.84 0.01
N ILE A 17 -6.86 7.65 -1.32
CA ILE A 17 -6.39 6.42 -1.97
C ILE A 17 -5.41 6.80 -3.08
N GLY A 18 -4.26 6.13 -3.17
CA GLY A 18 -3.25 6.46 -4.17
C GLY A 18 -2.09 5.48 -4.17
N SER A 19 -1.13 5.68 -5.07
CA SER A 19 0.13 4.94 -5.07
C SER A 19 1.09 5.50 -4.02
N VAL A 20 2.14 4.73 -3.72
CA VAL A 20 3.23 5.17 -2.83
C VAL A 20 3.79 6.51 -3.28
N ASP A 21 4.12 6.64 -4.58
CA ASP A 21 4.71 7.85 -5.14
C ASP A 21 3.76 9.06 -5.01
N GLY A 22 2.46 8.84 -5.19
CA GLY A 22 1.46 9.89 -5.00
C GLY A 22 1.30 10.33 -3.54
N PHE A 23 1.79 9.57 -2.57
CA PHE A 23 1.75 9.88 -1.13
C PHE A 23 3.08 10.41 -0.58
N GLN A 24 4.08 10.65 -1.42
CA GLN A 24 5.36 11.19 -0.98
C GLN A 24 5.17 12.57 -0.31
N GLY A 25 5.81 12.76 0.85
CA GLY A 25 5.73 14.01 1.63
C GLY A 25 4.42 14.22 2.40
N ARG A 26 3.50 13.24 2.38
CA ARG A 26 2.22 13.31 3.10
C ARG A 26 2.20 12.31 4.25
N GLU A 27 1.50 12.62 5.33
CA GLU A 27 1.39 11.73 6.50
C GLU A 27 -0.05 11.61 6.97
N LYS A 28 -0.38 10.46 7.57
CA LYS A 28 -1.70 10.16 8.14
C LYS A 28 -1.57 9.45 9.48
N GLU A 29 -2.59 9.59 10.31
CA GLU A 29 -2.65 8.90 11.62
C GLU A 29 -2.56 7.39 11.47
N ALA A 30 -3.30 6.85 10.50
CA ALA A 30 -3.26 5.44 10.11
C ALA A 30 -3.10 5.29 8.59
N VAL A 31 -2.34 4.29 8.17
CA VAL A 31 -2.13 3.93 6.76
C VAL A 31 -2.39 2.45 6.56
N ILE A 32 -3.10 2.11 5.48
CA ILE A 32 -3.30 0.73 5.02
C ILE A 32 -2.53 0.57 3.70
N ILE A 33 -1.64 -0.41 3.65
CA ILE A 33 -0.77 -0.69 2.50
C ILE A 33 -1.17 -2.04 1.91
N SER A 34 -1.51 -2.05 0.61
CA SER A 34 -1.72 -3.27 -0.16
C SER A 34 -0.49 -3.54 -1.02
N LEU A 35 0.18 -4.67 -0.81
CA LEU A 35 1.35 -5.07 -1.58
C LEU A 35 0.98 -5.63 -2.96
N VAL A 36 -0.27 -6.06 -3.16
CA VAL A 36 -0.86 -6.52 -4.45
C VAL A 36 -0.27 -7.81 -5.00
N ARG A 37 1.04 -8.05 -4.90
CA ARG A 37 1.71 -9.24 -5.43
C ARG A 37 1.31 -10.48 -4.64
N SER A 38 0.80 -11.46 -5.38
CA SER A 38 0.39 -12.78 -4.92
C SER A 38 0.45 -13.72 -6.13
N ASN A 39 1.46 -14.56 -6.22
CA ASN A 39 1.68 -15.52 -7.31
C ASN A 39 2.61 -16.66 -6.86
N ASP A 40 2.53 -17.79 -7.55
CA ASP A 40 3.28 -19.02 -7.23
C ASP A 40 4.76 -18.99 -7.67
N HIS A 41 5.16 -17.93 -8.40
CA HIS A 41 6.52 -17.78 -8.93
C HIS A 41 7.41 -16.93 -8.03
N ASN A 42 6.89 -16.48 -6.88
CA ASN A 42 7.55 -15.54 -5.96
C ASN A 42 8.05 -14.26 -6.64
N ASP A 43 7.38 -13.82 -7.71
CA ASP A 43 7.73 -12.58 -8.39
C ASP A 43 7.11 -11.38 -7.66
N ILE A 44 7.97 -10.63 -6.97
CA ILE A 44 7.61 -9.40 -6.26
C ILE A 44 7.66 -8.16 -7.18
N GLY A 45 8.29 -8.25 -8.34
CA GLY A 45 8.44 -7.15 -9.30
C GLY A 45 8.90 -5.85 -8.64
N PHE A 46 8.10 -4.78 -8.81
CA PHE A 46 8.41 -3.44 -8.29
C PHE A 46 8.52 -3.35 -6.75
N LEU A 47 8.04 -4.34 -5.99
CA LEU A 47 8.19 -4.36 -4.53
C LEU A 47 9.63 -4.67 -4.08
N SER A 48 10.47 -5.18 -4.98
CA SER A 48 11.92 -5.33 -4.74
C SER A 48 12.61 -3.99 -4.46
N GLU A 49 12.01 -2.87 -4.87
CA GLU A 49 12.51 -1.53 -4.58
C GLU A 49 12.18 -1.10 -3.15
N THR A 50 13.07 -1.46 -2.22
CA THR A 50 12.94 -1.20 -0.77
C THR A 50 12.67 0.26 -0.42
N ARG A 51 13.15 1.23 -1.22
CA ARG A 51 12.86 2.66 -1.02
C ARG A 51 11.36 2.96 -1.05
N ARG A 52 10.60 2.34 -1.95
CA ARG A 52 9.14 2.56 -2.03
C ARG A 52 8.43 2.03 -0.80
N THR A 53 8.81 0.84 -0.35
CA THR A 53 8.26 0.24 0.88
C THR A 53 8.58 1.10 2.11
N ASN A 54 9.80 1.62 2.22
CA ASN A 54 10.19 2.54 3.30
C ASN A 54 9.36 3.83 3.27
N VAL A 55 9.17 4.43 2.09
CA VAL A 55 8.32 5.62 1.95
C VAL A 55 6.89 5.31 2.41
N ALA A 56 6.31 4.20 1.94
CA ALA A 56 4.94 3.80 2.28
C ALA A 56 4.73 3.58 3.78
N ILE A 57 5.63 2.86 4.44
CA ILE A 57 5.56 2.55 5.88
C ILE A 57 5.69 3.83 6.72
N THR A 58 6.63 4.71 6.37
CA THR A 58 6.89 5.94 7.13
C THR A 58 5.82 7.02 6.98
N ARG A 59 4.76 6.80 6.17
CA ARG A 59 3.64 7.76 6.10
C ARG A 59 2.67 7.63 7.29
N ALA A 60 2.73 6.53 8.03
CA ALA A 60 1.90 6.29 9.22
C ALA A 60 2.49 6.94 10.47
N LYS A 61 1.68 7.70 11.21
CA LYS A 61 2.08 8.31 12.49
C LYS A 61 1.83 7.40 13.69
N ARG A 62 0.71 6.68 13.70
CA ARG A 62 0.29 5.84 14.85
C ARG A 62 0.04 4.39 14.49
N HIS A 63 -0.44 4.11 13.28
CA HIS A 63 -0.76 2.75 12.88
C HIS A 63 -0.47 2.48 11.41
N VAL A 64 0.17 1.34 11.14
CA VAL A 64 0.36 0.81 9.79
C VAL A 64 -0.24 -0.60 9.72
N CYS A 65 -1.13 -0.80 8.76
CA CYS A 65 -1.66 -2.11 8.42
C CYS A 65 -1.14 -2.51 7.05
N ILE A 66 -0.50 -3.68 6.95
CA ILE A 66 0.08 -4.19 5.71
C ILE A 66 -0.66 -5.45 5.31
N ILE A 67 -1.12 -5.50 4.06
CA ILE A 67 -1.82 -6.63 3.46
C ILE A 67 -0.99 -7.13 2.28
N GLY A 68 -0.57 -8.40 2.34
CA GLY A 68 0.20 -9.06 1.30
C GLY A 68 0.17 -10.57 1.44
N ASN A 69 0.61 -11.27 0.39
CA ASN A 69 0.78 -12.72 0.43
C ASN A 69 2.20 -13.03 0.92
N SER A 70 2.33 -13.68 2.07
CA SER A 70 3.63 -14.04 2.65
C SER A 70 4.43 -15.01 1.78
N GLU A 71 3.79 -15.95 1.09
CA GLU A 71 4.48 -16.94 0.25
C GLU A 71 5.21 -16.24 -0.90
N THR A 72 4.53 -15.31 -1.59
CA THR A 72 5.10 -14.53 -2.69
C THR A 72 6.18 -13.54 -2.24
N LEU A 73 6.18 -13.10 -0.98
CA LEU A 73 7.06 -12.06 -0.45
C LEU A 73 8.30 -12.62 0.28
N THR A 74 8.56 -13.93 0.13
CA THR A 74 9.72 -14.64 0.71
C THR A 74 10.96 -14.42 -0.14
#